data_AF-A0A6H1ZJN3-F1
#
_entry.id   AF-A0A6H1ZJN3-F1
#
_cell.length_a   1.000
_cell.length_b   1.000
_cell.length_c   1.000
_cell.angle_alpha   90.00
_cell.angle_beta   90.00
_cell.angle_gamma   90.00
#
_symmetry.space_group_name_H-M   'P 1'
#
loop_
_entity.id
_entity.type
_entity.pdbx_description
1 polymer ?
#
loop_
_entity_poly.entity_id
_entity_poly.type
_entity_poly.pdbx_seq_one_letter_code
_entity_poly.pdbx_strand_id
1 'polypeptide(L)'
;MSKFEKICDNLIKNIEKGKRISPLKAIRCKCLDCVCYVPSEVLKCPIPDCSLYNFRFGKNTTGNIVKKKLSEKQLKALKMGRERRKK
;
A
#
# COMPACT_ATOMS: atom_id res chain seq x y z
N MET A 1 16.37 -9.03 -13.48
CA MET A 1 15.48 -8.44 -12.48
C MET A 1 14.06 -8.95 -12.65
N SER A 2 13.47 -9.47 -11.57
CA SER A 2 12.11 -10.01 -11.57
C SER A 2 11.06 -8.91 -11.82
N LYS A 3 9.84 -9.28 -12.20
CA LYS A 3 8.73 -8.32 -12.36
C LYS A 3 8.46 -7.55 -11.07
N PHE A 4 8.55 -8.21 -9.91
CA PHE A 4 8.22 -7.63 -8.61
C PHE A 4 9.32 -6.73 -8.06
N GLU A 5 10.57 -7.05 -8.36
CA GLU A 5 11.74 -6.21 -8.11
C GLU A 5 11.60 -4.87 -8.84
N LYS A 6 11.31 -4.90 -10.16
CA LYS A 6 11.03 -3.69 -10.94
C LYS A 6 9.87 -2.86 -10.41
N ILE A 7 8.85 -3.49 -9.82
CA ILE A 7 7.73 -2.77 -9.20
C ILE A 7 8.19 -2.01 -7.97
N CYS A 8 9.04 -2.61 -7.15
CA CYS A 8 9.65 -1.98 -5.98
C CYS A 8 10.61 -0.85 -6.37
N ASP A 9 11.45 -1.05 -7.39
CA ASP A 9 12.35 0.00 -7.90
C ASP A 9 11.57 1.20 -8.42
N ASN A 10 10.50 0.95 -9.18
CA ASN A 10 9.62 2.02 -9.64
C ASN A 10 8.93 2.74 -8.48
N LEU A 11 8.66 2.06 -7.36
CA LEU A 11 8.14 2.70 -6.17
C LEU A 11 9.18 3.65 -5.56
N ILE A 12 10.43 3.20 -5.40
CA ILE A 12 11.54 4.01 -4.86
C ILE A 12 11.79 5.23 -5.75
N LYS A 13 11.88 5.04 -7.06
CA LYS A 13 12.02 6.14 -8.04
C LYS A 13 10.90 7.16 -7.95
N ASN A 14 9.68 6.75 -7.58
CA ASN A 14 8.58 7.68 -7.36
C ASN A 14 8.77 8.48 -6.05
N ILE A 15 9.25 7.83 -4.98
CA ILE A 15 9.55 8.50 -3.70
C ILE A 15 10.65 9.55 -3.90
N GLU A 16 11.73 9.19 -4.59
CA GLU A 16 12.85 10.10 -4.91
C GLU A 16 12.39 11.33 -5.70
N LYS A 17 11.42 11.15 -6.60
CA LYS A 17 10.78 12.24 -7.36
C LYS A 17 9.77 13.06 -6.53
N GLY A 18 9.71 12.87 -5.20
CA GLY A 18 8.80 13.57 -4.30
C GLY A 18 7.34 13.12 -4.37
N LYS A 19 7.04 12.01 -5.05
CA LYS A 19 5.66 11.54 -5.21
C LYS A 19 5.19 10.83 -3.95
N ARG A 20 4.06 11.28 -3.40
CA ARG A 20 3.41 10.61 -2.26
C ARG A 20 2.91 9.22 -2.65
N ILE A 21 3.26 8.22 -1.86
CA ILE A 21 2.80 6.83 -1.99
C ILE A 21 1.93 6.42 -0.80
N SER A 22 1.06 5.44 -0.97
CA SER A 22 0.31 4.90 0.17
C SER A 22 1.23 4.05 1.05
N PRO A 23 1.13 4.15 2.39
CA PRO A 23 1.88 3.29 3.31
C PRO A 23 1.70 1.80 3.00
N LEU A 24 0.49 1.39 2.64
CA LEU A 24 0.18 0.00 2.25
C LEU A 24 0.99 -0.47 1.02
N LYS A 25 1.26 0.41 0.06
CA LYS A 25 2.08 0.09 -1.11
C LYS A 25 3.56 -0.06 -0.72
N ALA A 26 4.04 0.78 0.19
CA ALA A 26 5.39 0.66 0.76
C ALA A 26 5.55 -0.64 1.55
N ILE A 27 4.61 -0.95 2.44
CA ILE A 27 4.60 -2.19 3.23
C ILE A 27 4.61 -3.41 2.31
N ARG A 28 3.76 -3.44 1.27
CA ARG A 28 3.75 -4.55 0.32
C ARG A 28 5.09 -4.72 -0.39
N CYS A 29 5.72 -3.61 -0.79
CA CYS A 29 7.06 -3.68 -1.38
C CYS A 29 8.08 -4.23 -0.38
N LYS A 30 8.02 -3.81 0.88
CA LYS A 30 8.89 -4.36 1.93
C LYS A 30 8.69 -5.85 2.16
N CYS A 31 7.44 -6.33 2.13
CA CYS A 31 7.15 -7.76 2.25
C CYS A 31 7.68 -8.54 1.05
N LEU A 32 7.60 -7.99 -0.17
CA LEU A 32 8.18 -8.64 -1.36
C LEU A 32 9.71 -8.69 -1.25
N ASP A 33 10.35 -7.59 -0.89
CA ASP A 33 11.80 -7.51 -0.62
C ASP A 33 12.26 -8.55 0.41
N CYS A 34 11.53 -8.69 1.52
CA CYS A 34 11.81 -9.64 2.59
C CYS A 34 11.83 -11.11 2.15
N VAL A 35 11.09 -11.47 1.10
CA VAL A 35 11.01 -12.84 0.57
C VAL A 35 11.62 -12.95 -0.83
N CYS A 36 12.62 -12.11 -1.12
CA CYS A 36 13.37 -12.11 -2.38
C CYS A 36 12.48 -11.95 -3.63
N TYR A 37 11.47 -11.09 -3.53
CA TYR A 37 10.51 -10.74 -4.58
C TYR A 37 9.63 -11.91 -5.05
N VAL A 38 9.47 -12.95 -4.24
CA VAL A 38 8.61 -14.10 -4.54
C VAL A 38 7.21 -13.92 -3.93
N PRO A 39 6.16 -13.64 -4.72
CA PRO A 39 4.84 -13.30 -4.18
C PRO A 39 4.15 -14.48 -3.48
N SER A 40 4.44 -15.73 -3.85
CA SER A 40 3.91 -16.92 -3.18
C SER A 40 4.42 -17.05 -1.75
N GLU A 41 5.65 -16.62 -1.49
CA GLU A 41 6.25 -16.65 -0.15
C GLU A 41 5.65 -15.58 0.76
N VAL A 42 5.21 -14.43 0.23
CA VAL A 42 4.43 -13.46 1.00
C VAL A 42 3.12 -14.07 1.51
N LEU A 43 2.48 -14.91 0.69
CA LEU A 43 1.26 -15.63 1.08
C LEU A 43 1.56 -16.66 2.17
N LYS A 44 2.64 -17.43 2.01
CA LYS A 44 3.07 -18.52 2.89
C LYS A 44 3.97 -18.07 4.06
N CYS A 45 4.09 -16.77 4.31
CA CYS A 45 4.99 -16.22 5.32
C CYS A 45 4.70 -16.88 6.70
N PRO A 46 5.70 -17.53 7.34
CA PRO A 46 5.49 -18.30 8.56
C PRO A 46 5.53 -17.45 9.85
N ILE A 47 5.63 -16.12 9.73
CA ILE A 47 5.85 -15.20 10.85
C ILE A 47 4.58 -14.38 11.13
N PRO A 48 3.55 -14.95 11.79
CA PRO A 48 2.30 -14.24 12.06
C PRO A 48 2.48 -13.05 13.01
N ASP A 49 3.47 -13.10 13.89
CA ASP A 49 3.76 -12.06 14.88
C ASP A 49 4.48 -10.82 14.30
N CYS A 50 4.78 -10.83 13.00
CA CYS A 50 5.34 -9.67 12.33
C CYS A 50 4.35 -8.50 12.34
N SER A 51 4.79 -7.31 12.78
CA SER A 51 3.96 -6.10 12.82
C SER A 51 3.34 -5.72 11.46
N LEU A 52 3.94 -6.20 10.36
CA LEU A 52 3.47 -5.98 8.99
C LEU A 52 2.58 -7.11 8.45
N TYR A 53 2.44 -8.23 9.16
CA TYR A 53 1.81 -9.46 8.68
C TYR A 53 0.39 -9.23 8.16
N ASN A 54 -0.41 -8.44 8.90
CA ASN A 54 -1.78 -8.09 8.50
C ASN A 54 -1.85 -7.23 7.23
N PHE A 55 -0.79 -6.47 6.92
CA PHE A 55 -0.75 -5.53 5.80
C PHE A 55 0.05 -6.05 4.60
N ARG A 56 0.60 -7.27 4.67
CA ARG A 56 1.54 -7.82 3.66
C ARG A 56 1.00 -7.89 2.23
N PHE A 57 -0.32 -7.91 2.08
CA PHE A 57 -0.98 -7.89 0.78
C PHE A 57 -1.23 -6.49 0.22
N GLY A 58 -0.81 -5.43 0.91
CA GLY A 58 -1.01 -4.04 0.50
C GLY A 58 -2.49 -3.63 0.49
N LYS A 59 -3.31 -4.33 1.27
CA LYS A 59 -4.74 -4.07 1.46
C LYS A 59 -5.00 -3.83 2.94
N ASN A 60 -5.93 -2.93 3.24
CA ASN A 60 -6.38 -2.74 4.61
C ASN A 60 -7.32 -3.90 4.99
N THR A 61 -7.03 -4.60 6.09
CA THR A 61 -7.81 -5.74 6.59
C THR A 61 -9.12 -5.35 7.25
N THR A 62 -9.38 -4.06 7.47
CA THR A 62 -10.66 -3.53 7.98
C THR A 62 -11.80 -3.60 6.95
N GLY A 63 -11.81 -4.61 6.07
CA GLY A 63 -12.65 -4.72 4.86
C GLY A 63 -14.15 -4.86 5.11
N ASN A 64 -14.60 -4.95 6.37
CA ASN A 64 -16.03 -4.97 6.74
C ASN A 64 -16.55 -3.59 7.16
N ILE A 65 -15.99 -2.50 6.61
CA ILE A 65 -16.64 -1.19 6.72
C ILE A 65 -17.82 -1.21 5.75
N VAL A 66 -19.04 -1.35 6.28
CA VAL A 66 -20.28 -1.01 5.56
C VAL A 66 -20.02 0.30 4.83
N LYS A 67 -20.11 0.32 3.49
CA LYS A 67 -19.91 1.51 2.67
C LYS A 67 -21.00 2.54 3.03
N LYS A 68 -20.80 3.29 4.12
CA LYS A 68 -21.69 4.39 4.50
C LYS A 68 -21.69 5.40 3.35
N LYS A 69 -22.87 5.80 2.87
CA LYS A 69 -22.98 6.95 1.95
C LYS A 69 -22.42 8.17 2.68
N LEU A 70 -21.41 8.81 2.09
CA LEU A 70 -20.87 10.07 2.62
C LEU A 70 -21.90 11.17 2.40
N SER A 71 -22.02 12.09 3.35
CA SER A 71 -22.75 13.34 3.11
C SER A 71 -22.02 14.20 2.08
N GLU A 72 -22.74 15.12 1.43
CA GLU A 72 -22.16 16.03 0.43
C GLU A 72 -20.99 16.84 0.99
N LYS A 73 -21.11 17.30 2.25
CA LYS A 73 -20.05 18.04 2.95
C LYS A 73 -18.80 17.19 3.13
N GLN A 74 -18.95 15.92 3.52
CA GLN A 74 -17.84 14.97 3.64
C GLN A 74 -17.20 14.67 2.28
N LEU A 75 -18.01 14.50 1.23
CA LEU A 75 -17.52 14.26 -0.12
C LEU A 75 -16.71 15.45 -0.65
N LYS A 76 -17.18 16.68 -0.44
CA LYS A 76 -16.46 17.91 -0.81
C LYS A 76 -15.12 18.00 -0.08
N ALA A 77 -15.09 17.75 1.23
CA ALA A 77 -13.85 17.74 2.01
C ALA A 77 -12.85 16.69 1.51
N LEU A 78 -13.31 15.47 1.18
CA LEU A 78 -12.46 14.43 0.63
C LEU A 78 -11.88 14.80 -0.74
N LYS A 79 -12.67 15.43 -1.62
CA LYS A 79 -12.21 15.94 -2.93
C LYS A 79 -11.14 17.01 -2.75
N MET A 80 -11.38 18.02 -1.91
CA MET A 80 -10.39 19.07 -1.62
C MET A 80 -9.08 18.50 -1.06
N GLY A 81 -9.15 17.54 -0.12
CA GLY A 81 -7.96 16.88 0.41
C GLY A 81 -7.20 16.02 -0.62
N ARG A 82 -7.88 15.48 -1.64
CA ARG A 82 -7.23 14.79 -2.77
C ARG A 82 -6.53 15.79 -3.70
N GLU A 83 -7.13 16.94 -3.96
CA GLU A 83 -6.52 18.00 -4.77
C GLU A 83 -5.25 18.57 -4.12
N ARG A 84 -5.30 18.83 -2.81
CA ARG A 84 -4.11 19.25 -2.03
C ARG A 84 -2.93 18.28 -2.16
N ARG A 85 -3.21 16.98 -2.30
CA ARG A 85 -2.18 15.93 -2.43
C ARG A 85 -1.54 15.84 -3.82
N LYS A 86 -2.13 16.47 -4.84
CA LYS A 86 -1.61 16.49 -6.22
C LYS A 86 -0.51 17.54 -6.43
N LYS A 87 -0.36 18.50 -5.52
CA LYS A 87 0.80 19.39 -5.41
C LYS A 87 1.94 18.67 -4.69
#